data_AF-A0A920TBK4-F1
#
_entry.id   AF-A0A920TBK4-F1
#
_cell.length_a   1.000
_cell.length_b   1.000
_cell.length_c   1.000
_cell.angle_alpha   90.00
_cell.angle_beta   90.00
_cell.angle_gamma   90.00
#
_symmetry.space_group_name_H-M   'P 1'
#
loop_
_entity.id
_entity.type
_entity.pdbx_description
1 polymer ?
#
loop_
_entity_poly.entity_id
_entity_poly.type
_entity_poly.pdbx_seq_one_letter_code
_entity_poly.pdbx_strand_id
1 'polypeptide(L)'
;MVVSARGSKTDELVGLASEITDSPSAREMDMLLSTGEQESVALMAMAVAAEGAEAISLTGGQIGIHTDSSHTQARIIDISTLRMREALKAGRIVIAAGFQGIDDDRNITTLGRGGSDTTATALAAVLQADECQIYTDVEGVLSTDPRLVESARLLRRISYDEMLELASLGAGVMHSRSIEFAKKYRVPVRVRPAHGDGEGTLIADVTDHTSSLVTGLAVVREEARVGLVGLPDRPG
;
A
#
# COMPACT_ATOMS: atom_id res chain seq x y z
N MET A 1 8.95 -6.00 8.29
CA MET A 1 7.49 -5.86 8.14
C MET A 1 7.12 -4.39 8.08
N VAL A 2 6.03 -4.05 7.38
CA VAL A 2 5.42 -2.71 7.42
C VAL A 2 4.09 -2.84 8.13
N VAL A 3 3.76 -1.91 9.01
CA VAL A 3 2.49 -1.89 9.76
C VAL A 3 1.79 -0.58 9.48
N SER A 4 0.46 -0.66 9.33
CA SER A 4 -0.46 0.49 9.20
C SER A 4 -1.04 0.89 10.56
N ALA A 5 -1.60 2.09 10.65
CA ALA A 5 -2.42 2.51 11.78
C ALA A 5 -3.55 1.50 12.07
N ARG A 6 -3.84 1.26 13.35
CA ARG A 6 -4.84 0.27 13.76
C ARG A 6 -6.27 0.75 13.45
N GLY A 7 -7.03 -0.03 12.69
CA GLY A 7 -8.48 0.11 12.56
C GLY A 7 -8.92 1.52 12.16
N SER A 8 -9.79 2.13 12.99
CA SER A 8 -10.34 3.49 12.80
C SER A 8 -9.39 4.62 13.21
N LYS A 9 -8.15 4.33 13.62
CA LYS A 9 -7.28 5.35 14.23
C LYS A 9 -7.01 6.54 13.31
N THR A 10 -6.82 6.28 12.02
CA THR A 10 -6.65 7.35 11.02
C THR A 10 -7.89 8.25 10.96
N ASP A 11 -9.09 7.67 10.97
CA ASP A 11 -10.36 8.43 10.94
C ASP A 11 -10.56 9.21 12.25
N GLU A 12 -10.20 8.64 13.40
CA GLU A 12 -10.21 9.34 14.69
C GLU A 12 -9.29 10.57 14.67
N LEU A 13 -8.06 10.43 14.13
CA LEU A 13 -7.12 11.53 14.02
C LEU A 13 -7.64 12.63 13.08
N VAL A 14 -8.27 12.26 11.95
CA VAL A 14 -8.95 13.22 11.06
C VAL A 14 -10.10 13.92 11.79
N GLY A 15 -10.87 13.19 12.60
CA GLY A 15 -11.94 13.75 13.43
C GLY A 15 -11.41 14.82 14.39
N LEU A 16 -10.33 14.51 15.12
CA LEU A 16 -9.69 15.46 16.04
C LEU A 16 -9.19 16.74 15.35
N ALA A 17 -8.63 16.63 14.14
CA ALA A 17 -8.24 17.81 13.38
C ALA A 17 -9.44 18.69 13.03
N SER A 18 -10.56 18.05 12.65
CA SER A 18 -11.81 18.73 12.27
C SER A 18 -12.48 19.43 13.46
N GLU A 19 -12.27 18.96 14.69
CA GLU A 19 -12.73 19.66 15.89
C GLU A 19 -12.00 21.00 16.12
N ILE A 20 -10.80 21.15 15.57
CA ILE A 20 -9.98 22.37 15.71
C ILE A 20 -10.21 23.33 14.55
N THR A 21 -10.28 22.84 13.31
CA THR A 21 -10.48 23.67 12.12
C THR A 21 -11.03 22.88 10.94
N ASP A 22 -11.88 23.52 10.13
CA ASP A 22 -12.37 22.97 8.85
C ASP A 22 -11.32 23.00 7.73
N SER A 23 -10.17 23.65 7.99
CA SER A 23 -9.11 23.85 6.99
C SER A 23 -7.72 23.60 7.59
N PRO A 24 -7.45 22.39 8.10
CA PRO A 24 -6.15 22.06 8.66
C PRO A 24 -5.09 22.12 7.56
N SER A 25 -3.91 22.66 7.91
CA SER A 25 -2.81 22.69 6.94
C SER A 25 -2.34 21.26 6.61
N ALA A 26 -2.02 21.02 5.34
CA ALA A 26 -1.58 19.71 4.86
C ALA A 26 -0.34 19.18 5.62
N ARG A 27 0.59 20.07 6.00
CA ARG A 27 1.78 19.73 6.78
C ARG A 27 1.43 19.21 8.17
N GLU A 28 0.54 19.90 8.89
CA GLU A 28 0.11 19.46 10.23
C GLU A 28 -0.73 18.18 10.16
N MET A 29 -1.50 17.99 9.08
CA MET A 29 -2.20 16.72 8.85
C MET A 29 -1.23 15.56 8.68
N ASP A 30 -0.16 15.73 7.91
CA ASP A 30 0.88 14.69 7.78
C ASP A 30 1.51 14.36 9.13
N MET A 31 1.86 15.38 9.92
CA MET A 31 2.39 15.20 11.26
C MET A 31 1.41 14.43 12.14
N LEU A 32 0.12 14.81 12.16
CA LEU A 32 -0.90 14.18 12.99
C LEU A 32 -1.13 12.72 12.59
N LEU A 33 -1.40 12.45 11.31
CA LEU A 33 -1.72 11.10 10.83
C LEU A 33 -0.56 10.13 11.00
N SER A 34 0.68 10.62 10.90
CA SER A 34 1.88 9.80 11.13
C SER A 34 1.94 9.19 12.53
N THR A 35 1.30 9.79 13.52
CA THR A 35 1.33 9.30 14.91
C THR A 35 0.63 7.94 15.07
N GLY A 36 -0.44 7.68 14.30
CA GLY A 36 -1.14 6.39 14.34
C GLY A 36 -0.27 5.24 13.84
N GLU A 37 0.56 5.51 12.84
CA GLU A 37 1.57 4.56 12.32
C GLU A 37 2.67 4.30 13.35
N GLN A 38 3.15 5.37 14.00
CA GLN A 38 4.20 5.29 15.03
C GLN A 38 3.75 4.48 16.26
N GLU A 39 2.51 4.70 16.72
CA GLU A 39 1.90 3.91 17.80
C GLU A 39 1.88 2.42 17.43
N SER A 40 1.43 2.11 16.21
CA SER A 40 1.25 0.73 15.74
C SER A 40 2.57 -0.03 15.66
N VAL A 41 3.63 0.57 15.12
CA VAL A 41 4.94 -0.09 15.06
C VAL A 41 5.59 -0.27 16.42
N ALA A 42 5.40 0.67 17.34
CA ALA A 42 5.93 0.56 18.69
C ALA A 42 5.26 -0.62 19.43
N LEU A 43 3.93 -0.70 19.37
CA LEU A 43 3.17 -1.80 19.97
C LEU A 43 3.52 -3.15 19.34
N MET A 44 3.67 -3.22 18.01
CA MET A 44 4.09 -4.46 17.34
C MET A 44 5.49 -4.90 17.78
N ALA A 45 6.44 -3.97 17.91
CA ALA A 45 7.79 -4.30 18.41
C ALA A 45 7.77 -4.86 19.83
N MET A 46 6.94 -4.28 20.70
CA MET A 46 6.75 -4.79 22.06
C MET A 46 6.12 -6.18 22.06
N ALA A 47 5.12 -6.44 21.20
CA ALA A 47 4.48 -7.75 21.09
C ALA A 47 5.46 -8.82 20.60
N VAL A 48 6.25 -8.54 19.57
CA VAL A 48 7.29 -9.46 19.06
C VAL A 48 8.35 -9.76 20.14
N ALA A 49 8.75 -8.74 20.90
CA ALA A 49 9.67 -8.91 22.02
C ALA A 49 9.08 -9.76 23.15
N ALA A 50 7.78 -9.61 23.44
CA ALA A 50 7.10 -10.44 24.44
C ALA A 50 7.04 -11.92 24.06
N GLU A 51 7.01 -12.23 22.75
CA GLU A 51 7.09 -13.59 22.21
C GLU A 51 8.53 -14.12 22.10
N GLY A 52 9.52 -13.36 22.59
CA GLY A 52 10.91 -13.81 22.72
C GLY A 52 11.83 -13.53 21.52
N ALA A 53 11.37 -12.78 20.52
CA ALA A 53 12.19 -12.37 19.38
C ALA A 53 12.66 -10.91 19.49
N GLU A 54 13.88 -10.60 19.03
CA GLU A 54 14.35 -9.22 18.99
C GLU A 54 13.70 -8.45 17.84
N ALA A 55 13.07 -7.32 18.14
CA ALA A 55 12.47 -6.42 17.15
C ALA A 55 12.92 -4.97 17.34
N ILE A 56 12.89 -4.21 16.25
CA ILE A 56 13.12 -2.76 16.26
C ILE A 56 12.07 -2.06 15.39
N SER A 57 11.36 -1.10 15.98
CA SER A 57 10.48 -0.21 15.24
C SER A 57 11.27 0.96 14.65
N LEU A 58 10.95 1.34 13.41
CA LEU A 58 11.56 2.46 12.70
C LEU A 58 10.50 3.33 12.01
N THR A 59 10.56 4.64 12.21
CA THR A 59 9.76 5.60 11.44
C THR A 59 10.30 5.78 10.01
N GLY A 60 9.51 6.38 9.11
CA GLY A 60 9.95 6.66 7.73
C GLY A 60 11.26 7.47 7.69
N GLY A 61 11.35 8.52 8.51
CA GLY A 61 12.59 9.31 8.64
C GLY A 61 13.75 8.53 9.26
N GLN A 62 13.50 7.60 10.18
CA GLN A 62 14.53 6.74 10.77
C GLN A 62 15.07 5.70 9.78
N ILE A 63 14.22 5.20 8.88
CA ILE A 63 14.60 4.33 7.76
C ILE A 63 15.40 5.14 6.73
N GLY A 64 15.03 6.40 6.55
CA GLY A 64 15.55 7.29 5.51
C GLY A 64 14.71 7.22 4.23
N ILE A 65 13.38 7.19 4.37
CA ILE A 65 12.43 7.36 3.25
C ILE A 65 12.36 8.85 2.94
N HIS A 66 13.00 9.27 1.86
CA HIS A 66 12.97 10.66 1.37
C HIS A 66 11.83 10.86 0.37
N THR A 67 11.11 11.97 0.51
CA THR A 67 9.98 12.31 -0.36
C THR A 67 10.04 13.75 -0.85
N ASP A 68 9.21 14.07 -1.83
CA ASP A 68 8.88 15.46 -2.12
C ASP A 68 8.02 16.10 -0.99
N SER A 69 7.84 17.42 -1.06
CA SER A 69 7.03 18.20 -0.09
C SER A 69 5.54 18.27 -0.47
N SER A 70 5.06 17.35 -1.30
CA SER A 70 3.65 17.27 -1.71
C SER A 70 2.79 16.65 -0.60
N HIS A 71 2.65 17.35 0.53
CA HIS A 71 1.95 16.86 1.73
C HIS A 71 0.60 16.20 1.42
N THR A 72 0.23 15.20 2.22
CA THR A 72 -0.93 14.29 2.04
C THR A 72 -0.86 13.32 0.85
N GLN A 73 0.09 13.48 -0.07
CA GLN A 73 0.22 12.67 -1.28
C GLN A 73 1.66 12.61 -1.81
N ALA A 74 2.62 12.64 -0.89
CA ALA A 74 4.03 12.74 -1.21
C ALA A 74 4.53 11.53 -2.00
N ARG A 75 5.56 11.74 -2.81
CA ARG A 75 6.20 10.71 -3.64
C ARG A 75 7.57 10.37 -3.08
N ILE A 76 7.85 9.07 -2.95
CA ILE A 76 9.17 8.58 -2.55
C ILE A 76 10.17 8.92 -3.67
N ILE A 77 11.22 9.65 -3.29
CA ILE A 77 12.36 10.01 -4.16
C ILE A 77 13.45 8.96 -4.01
N ASP A 78 13.86 8.67 -2.77
CA ASP A 78 14.82 7.61 -2.45
C ASP A 78 14.53 6.97 -1.09
N ILE A 79 15.20 5.83 -0.84
CA ILE A 79 15.16 5.15 0.46
C ILE A 79 16.57 4.67 0.80
N SER A 80 17.08 5.09 1.96
CA SER A 80 18.30 4.51 2.54
C SER A 80 18.06 3.08 3.03
N THR A 81 19.01 2.17 2.77
CA THR A 81 18.91 0.77 3.23
C THR A 81 19.84 0.45 4.40
N LEU A 82 20.75 1.35 4.77
CA LEU A 82 21.85 1.06 5.68
C LEU A 82 21.36 0.56 7.04
N ARG A 83 20.52 1.34 7.71
CA ARG A 83 20.02 1.04 9.06
C ARG A 83 19.18 -0.24 9.11
N MET A 84 18.35 -0.46 8.08
CA MET A 84 17.57 -1.69 7.98
C MET A 84 18.46 -2.91 7.79
N ARG A 85 19.44 -2.84 6.88
CA ARG A 85 20.36 -3.94 6.61
C ARG A 85 21.23 -4.27 7.83
N GLU A 86 21.66 -3.28 8.60
CA GLU A 86 22.39 -3.48 9.86
C GLU A 86 21.52 -4.21 10.90
N ALA A 87 20.28 -3.77 11.11
CA ALA A 87 19.36 -4.41 12.04
C ALA A 87 19.04 -5.86 11.62
N LEU A 88 18.78 -6.10 10.33
CA LEU A 88 18.53 -7.43 9.79
C LEU A 88 19.75 -8.34 9.94
N LYS A 89 20.97 -7.84 9.68
CA LYS A 89 22.23 -8.59 9.89
C LYS A 89 22.46 -8.95 11.36
N ALA A 90 21.97 -8.13 12.29
CA ALA A 90 22.00 -8.41 13.72
C ALA A 90 20.92 -9.41 14.17
N GLY A 91 20.14 -9.99 13.25
CA GLY A 91 19.09 -10.96 13.55
C GLY A 91 17.79 -10.33 14.08
N ARG A 92 17.62 -9.01 13.98
CA ARG A 92 16.43 -8.31 14.46
C ARG A 92 15.32 -8.28 13.41
N ILE A 93 14.09 -8.36 13.87
CA ILE A 93 12.90 -8.11 13.07
C ILE A 93 12.70 -6.59 12.95
N VAL A 94 12.82 -6.07 11.73
CA VAL A 94 12.58 -4.64 11.45
C VAL A 94 11.09 -4.39 11.22
N ILE A 95 10.53 -3.46 11.99
CA ILE A 95 9.12 -3.06 11.94
C ILE A 95 9.06 -1.60 11.48
N ALA A 96 8.80 -1.41 10.20
CA ALA A 96 8.76 -0.10 9.56
C ALA A 96 7.35 0.49 9.66
N ALA A 97 7.27 1.77 10.02
CA ALA A 97 6.02 2.49 9.97
C ALA A 97 5.70 2.85 8.51
N GLY A 98 4.55 2.39 8.04
CA GLY A 98 4.09 2.65 6.68
C GLY A 98 3.73 4.12 6.47
N PHE A 99 3.33 4.44 5.24
CA PHE A 99 2.61 5.66 4.89
C PHE A 99 3.37 6.99 5.03
N GLN A 100 4.53 7.04 5.68
CA GLN A 100 5.25 8.28 5.98
C GLN A 100 6.68 8.34 5.41
N GLY A 101 7.17 9.56 5.21
CA GLY A 101 8.54 9.89 4.84
C GLY A 101 9.01 11.23 5.43
N ILE A 102 10.13 11.74 4.94
CA ILE A 102 10.65 13.07 5.26
C ILE A 102 11.05 13.82 3.98
N ASP A 103 10.79 15.12 3.93
CA ASP A 103 11.25 16.00 2.85
C ASP A 103 12.62 16.65 3.16
N ASP A 104 13.09 17.53 2.28
CA ASP A 104 14.37 18.25 2.40
C ASP A 104 14.45 19.14 3.65
N ASP A 105 13.31 19.67 4.11
CA ASP A 105 13.19 20.50 5.29
C ASP A 105 12.99 19.67 6.58
N ARG A 106 13.02 18.33 6.47
CA ARG A 106 12.78 17.36 7.55
C ARG A 106 11.36 17.42 8.11
N ASN A 107 10.40 17.91 7.34
CA ASN A 107 8.99 17.76 7.67
C ASN A 107 8.58 16.30 7.51
N ILE A 108 7.66 15.83 8.35
CA ILE A 108 6.99 14.55 8.12
C ILE A 108 6.04 14.73 6.93
N THR A 109 6.10 13.79 6.00
CA THR A 109 5.21 13.73 4.85
C THR A 109 4.44 12.42 4.86
N THR A 110 3.25 12.42 4.25
CA THR A 110 2.48 11.19 4.05
C THR A 110 2.27 10.88 2.57
N LEU A 111 2.23 9.59 2.24
CA LEU A 111 2.17 9.07 0.87
C LEU A 111 0.73 9.03 0.31
N GLY A 112 -0.26 9.41 1.11
CA GLY A 112 -1.68 9.35 0.78
C GLY A 112 -2.26 7.94 0.79
N ARG A 113 -3.40 7.75 0.11
CA ARG A 113 -4.12 6.47 0.08
C ARG A 113 -3.22 5.36 -0.48
N GLY A 114 -3.26 4.19 0.17
CA GLY A 114 -2.38 3.05 -0.14
C GLY A 114 -0.91 3.27 0.24
N GLY A 115 -0.62 4.25 1.10
CA GLY A 115 0.75 4.59 1.47
C GLY A 115 1.51 3.44 2.16
N SER A 116 0.84 2.63 2.97
CA SER A 116 1.47 1.45 3.60
C SER A 116 1.86 0.38 2.58
N ASP A 117 0.98 0.05 1.64
CA ASP A 117 1.28 -0.89 0.54
C ASP A 117 2.42 -0.36 -0.33
N THR A 118 2.41 0.95 -0.59
CA THR A 118 3.47 1.63 -1.35
C THR A 118 4.80 1.55 -0.61
N THR A 119 4.78 1.78 0.71
CA THR A 119 5.96 1.65 1.57
C THR A 119 6.49 0.21 1.55
N ALA A 120 5.63 -0.80 1.75
CA ALA A 120 6.03 -2.21 1.74
C ALA A 120 6.68 -2.60 0.41
N THR A 121 6.08 -2.20 -0.70
CA THR A 121 6.60 -2.48 -2.04
C THR A 121 7.91 -1.74 -2.30
N ALA A 122 8.03 -0.49 -1.85
CA ALA A 122 9.26 0.30 -2.00
C ALA A 122 10.41 -0.27 -1.18
N LEU A 123 10.16 -0.68 0.06
CA LEU A 123 11.14 -1.35 0.90
C LEU A 123 11.58 -2.69 0.30
N ALA A 124 10.64 -3.48 -0.23
CA ALA A 124 10.95 -4.73 -0.92
C ALA A 124 11.87 -4.49 -2.14
N ALA A 125 11.61 -3.44 -2.93
CA ALA A 125 12.45 -3.08 -4.08
C ALA A 125 13.90 -2.76 -3.65
N VAL A 126 14.08 -1.85 -2.68
CA VAL A 126 15.44 -1.40 -2.28
C VAL A 126 16.20 -2.45 -1.46
N LEU A 127 15.49 -3.31 -0.75
CA LEU A 127 16.10 -4.44 -0.05
C LEU A 127 16.39 -5.63 -0.96
N GLN A 128 15.87 -5.63 -2.19
CA GLN A 128 15.92 -6.74 -3.14
C GLN A 128 15.30 -8.01 -2.54
N ALA A 129 14.11 -7.85 -1.95
CA ALA A 129 13.36 -8.97 -1.39
C ALA A 129 12.83 -9.89 -2.51
N ASP A 130 12.72 -11.18 -2.23
CA ASP A 130 12.20 -12.17 -3.18
C ASP A 130 10.72 -11.92 -3.50
N GLU A 131 9.91 -11.55 -2.49
CA GLU A 131 8.54 -11.11 -2.65
C GLU A 131 8.11 -10.13 -1.55
N CYS A 132 7.11 -9.30 -1.84
CA CYS A 132 6.41 -8.44 -0.89
C CYS A 132 5.05 -9.06 -0.55
N GLN A 133 4.82 -9.44 0.71
CA GLN A 133 3.56 -10.01 1.14
C GLN A 133 2.66 -8.93 1.76
N ILE A 134 1.44 -8.80 1.24
CA ILE A 134 0.38 -7.94 1.77
C ILE A 134 -0.66 -8.81 2.47
N TYR A 135 -0.78 -8.62 3.78
CA TYR A 135 -1.74 -9.36 4.61
C TYR A 135 -3.01 -8.53 4.81
N THR A 136 -4.15 -9.10 4.45
CA THR A 136 -5.46 -8.42 4.45
C THR A 136 -6.59 -9.35 4.90
N ASP A 137 -7.82 -8.87 5.02
CA ASP A 137 -8.98 -9.64 5.47
C ASP A 137 -9.63 -10.50 4.38
N VAL A 138 -9.11 -10.45 3.15
CA VAL A 138 -9.56 -11.29 2.03
C VAL A 138 -8.58 -12.42 1.72
N GLU A 139 -9.08 -13.50 1.10
CA GLU A 139 -8.25 -14.65 0.69
C GLU A 139 -7.21 -14.31 -0.38
N GLY A 140 -7.41 -13.22 -1.11
CA GLY A 140 -6.58 -12.77 -2.22
C GLY A 140 -7.41 -12.02 -3.24
N VAL A 141 -6.97 -12.01 -4.50
CA VAL A 141 -7.72 -11.43 -5.62
C VAL A 141 -8.64 -12.50 -6.19
N LEU A 142 -9.94 -12.23 -6.17
CA LEU A 142 -10.96 -13.10 -6.76
C LEU A 142 -11.24 -12.69 -8.21
N SER A 143 -11.76 -13.61 -9.01
CA SER A 143 -12.12 -13.39 -10.41
C SER A 143 -13.21 -12.33 -10.60
N THR A 144 -14.02 -12.06 -9.56
CA THR A 144 -15.00 -10.98 -9.49
C THR A 144 -15.44 -10.79 -8.04
N ASP A 145 -16.32 -9.82 -7.76
CA ASP A 145 -16.86 -9.58 -6.41
C ASP A 145 -17.71 -10.78 -5.95
N PRO A 146 -17.31 -11.51 -4.88
CA PRO A 146 -18.04 -12.69 -4.40
C PRO A 146 -19.43 -12.33 -3.84
N ARG A 147 -19.67 -11.06 -3.50
CA ARG A 147 -20.99 -10.57 -3.06
C ARG A 147 -21.99 -10.50 -4.21
N LEU A 148 -21.50 -10.50 -5.46
CA LEU A 148 -22.32 -10.46 -6.68
C LEU A 148 -22.39 -11.81 -7.36
N VAL A 149 -21.29 -12.57 -7.32
CA VAL A 149 -21.19 -13.88 -7.96
C VAL A 149 -20.57 -14.86 -6.96
N GLU A 150 -21.41 -15.71 -6.36
CA GLU A 150 -20.99 -16.70 -5.34
C GLU A 150 -19.94 -17.69 -5.86
N SER A 151 -19.88 -17.91 -7.19
CA SER A 151 -18.91 -18.79 -7.83
C SER A 151 -17.58 -18.11 -8.19
N ALA A 152 -17.33 -16.90 -7.68
CA ALA A 152 -16.06 -16.20 -7.80
C ALA A 152 -14.91 -17.09 -7.30
N ARG A 153 -13.81 -17.11 -8.06
CA ARG A 153 -12.68 -18.00 -7.80
C ARG A 153 -11.44 -17.21 -7.42
N LEU A 154 -10.66 -17.74 -6.49
CA LEU A 154 -9.35 -17.20 -6.17
C LEU A 154 -8.40 -17.32 -7.37
N LEU A 155 -7.85 -16.18 -7.79
CA LEU A 155 -6.80 -16.13 -8.78
C LEU A 155 -5.48 -16.48 -8.09
N ARG A 156 -4.83 -17.57 -8.48
CA ARG A 156 -3.53 -17.93 -7.90
C ARG A 156 -2.41 -16.99 -8.37
N ARG A 157 -2.54 -16.48 -9.60
CA ARG A 157 -1.57 -15.58 -10.21
C ARG A 157 -2.28 -14.59 -11.14
N ILE A 158 -1.80 -13.36 -11.18
CA ILE A 158 -2.27 -12.29 -12.06
C ILE A 158 -1.09 -11.40 -12.45
N SER A 159 -1.10 -10.84 -13.66
CA SER A 159 -0.08 -9.87 -14.06
C SER A 159 -0.28 -8.51 -13.39
N TYR A 160 0.77 -7.70 -13.34
CA TYR A 160 0.65 -6.32 -12.87
C TYR A 160 -0.39 -5.53 -13.67
N ASP A 161 -0.42 -5.71 -15.00
CA ASP A 161 -1.33 -4.98 -15.88
C ASP A 161 -2.79 -5.40 -15.67
N GLU A 162 -3.07 -6.69 -15.60
CA GLU A 162 -4.42 -7.17 -15.28
C GLU A 162 -4.87 -6.70 -13.90
N MET A 163 -3.97 -6.69 -12.91
CA MET A 163 -4.31 -6.20 -11.58
C MET A 163 -4.56 -4.69 -11.57
N LEU A 164 -3.80 -3.89 -12.35
CA LEU A 164 -4.04 -2.45 -12.50
C LEU A 164 -5.41 -2.17 -13.13
N GLU A 165 -5.78 -2.93 -14.16
CA GLU A 165 -7.10 -2.82 -14.80
C GLU A 165 -8.24 -3.24 -13.86
N LEU A 166 -8.06 -4.30 -13.07
CA LEU A 166 -9.05 -4.68 -12.07
C LEU A 166 -9.17 -3.64 -10.95
N ALA A 167 -8.05 -3.12 -10.45
CA ALA A 167 -8.01 -2.12 -9.39
C ALA A 167 -8.63 -0.79 -9.82
N SER A 168 -8.39 -0.36 -11.07
CA SER A 168 -8.98 0.87 -11.63
C SER A 168 -10.50 0.79 -11.72
N LEU A 169 -11.03 -0.43 -11.87
CA LEU A 169 -12.46 -0.73 -11.92
C LEU A 169 -13.06 -1.13 -10.56
N GLY A 170 -12.37 -0.85 -9.46
CA GLY A 170 -12.92 -1.00 -8.10
C GLY A 170 -12.70 -2.35 -7.42
N ALA A 171 -11.82 -3.22 -7.96
CA ALA A 171 -11.35 -4.39 -7.21
C ALA A 171 -10.40 -3.95 -6.08
N GLY A 172 -10.97 -3.50 -4.96
CA GLY A 172 -10.31 -2.76 -3.88
C GLY A 172 -9.40 -3.55 -2.94
N VAL A 173 -8.68 -4.56 -3.43
CA VAL A 173 -7.80 -5.40 -2.58
C VAL A 173 -6.45 -4.74 -2.29
N MET A 174 -5.93 -3.98 -3.25
CA MET A 174 -4.65 -3.27 -3.14
C MET A 174 -4.75 -1.97 -3.93
N HIS A 175 -4.10 -0.90 -3.44
CA HIS A 175 -4.17 0.40 -4.11
C HIS A 175 -3.37 0.40 -5.44
N SER A 176 -3.90 1.01 -6.51
CA SER A 176 -3.26 1.01 -7.84
C SER A 176 -1.82 1.50 -7.81
N ARG A 177 -1.55 2.58 -7.05
CA ARG A 177 -0.22 3.17 -6.89
C ARG A 177 0.85 2.17 -6.40
N SER A 178 0.52 1.28 -5.47
CA SER A 178 1.48 0.29 -4.97
C SER A 178 1.74 -0.81 -6.01
N ILE A 179 0.73 -1.17 -6.82
CA ILE A 179 0.88 -2.09 -7.95
C ILE A 179 1.73 -1.45 -9.07
N GLU A 180 1.53 -0.17 -9.38
CA GLU A 180 2.37 0.57 -10.34
C GLU A 180 3.83 0.59 -9.89
N PHE A 181 4.06 0.81 -8.60
CA PHE A 181 5.40 0.76 -8.01
C PHE A 181 6.00 -0.65 -8.13
N ALA A 182 5.22 -1.69 -7.79
CA ALA A 182 5.63 -3.08 -7.90
C ALA A 182 6.03 -3.43 -9.34
N LYS A 183 5.22 -3.01 -10.33
CA LYS A 183 5.51 -3.18 -11.76
C LYS A 183 6.81 -2.47 -12.16
N LYS A 184 6.97 -1.20 -11.77
CA LYS A 184 8.13 -0.38 -12.13
C LYS A 184 9.45 -1.01 -11.69
N TYR A 185 9.48 -1.60 -10.50
CA TYR A 185 10.69 -2.20 -9.92
C TYR A 185 10.68 -3.73 -9.96
N ARG A 186 9.71 -4.35 -10.65
CA ARG A 186 9.54 -5.80 -10.77
C ARG A 186 9.57 -6.54 -9.43
N VAL A 187 8.86 -6.00 -8.44
CA VAL A 187 8.70 -6.63 -7.13
C VAL A 187 7.51 -7.58 -7.19
N PRO A 188 7.69 -8.90 -7.01
CA PRO A 188 6.56 -9.82 -6.89
C PRO A 188 5.77 -9.48 -5.62
N VAL A 189 4.45 -9.29 -5.75
CA VAL A 189 3.58 -8.98 -4.61
C VAL A 189 2.62 -10.12 -4.38
N ARG A 190 2.52 -10.60 -3.15
CA ARG A 190 1.57 -11.64 -2.78
C ARG A 190 0.52 -11.09 -1.84
N VAL A 191 -0.74 -11.09 -2.27
CA VAL A 191 -1.88 -10.74 -1.40
C VAL A 191 -2.34 -12.02 -0.70
N ARG A 192 -2.38 -12.00 0.64
CA ARG A 192 -2.75 -13.16 1.46
C ARG A 192 -3.74 -12.78 2.57
N PRO A 193 -4.53 -13.75 3.06
CA PRO A 193 -5.33 -13.54 4.24
C PRO A 193 -4.44 -13.37 5.48
N ALA A 194 -4.79 -12.43 6.35
CA ALA A 194 -4.16 -12.20 7.64
C ALA A 194 -4.48 -13.32 8.65
N HIS A 195 -5.57 -14.05 8.42
CA HIS A 195 -6.02 -15.17 9.25
C HIS A 195 -6.18 -16.42 8.39
N GLY A 196 -5.52 -17.51 8.79
CA GLY A 196 -5.54 -18.80 8.07
C GLY A 196 -4.34 -19.00 7.13
N ASP A 197 -4.27 -20.18 6.51
CA ASP A 197 -3.07 -20.66 5.80
C ASP A 197 -3.13 -20.53 4.27
N GLY A 198 -4.06 -19.73 3.74
CA GLY A 198 -4.22 -19.54 2.29
C GLY A 198 -2.96 -19.00 1.60
N GLU A 199 -2.58 -19.57 0.45
CA GLU A 199 -1.42 -19.12 -0.35
C GLU A 199 -1.64 -17.74 -1.01
N GLY A 200 -2.91 -17.35 -1.15
CA GLY A 200 -3.32 -16.08 -1.71
C GLY A 200 -3.07 -15.95 -3.23
N THR A 201 -2.93 -14.71 -3.68
CA THR A 201 -2.70 -14.36 -5.08
C THR A 201 -1.31 -13.76 -5.26
N LEU A 202 -0.54 -14.29 -6.22
CA LEU A 202 0.71 -13.70 -6.65
C LEU A 202 0.49 -12.71 -7.82
N ILE A 203 0.85 -11.46 -7.62
CA ILE A 203 0.91 -10.40 -8.63
C ILE A 203 2.37 -10.29 -9.08
N ALA A 204 2.67 -10.68 -10.32
CA ALA A 204 4.02 -10.70 -10.85
C ALA A 204 4.03 -10.62 -12.38
N ASP A 205 5.19 -10.47 -13.01
CA ASP A 205 5.30 -10.64 -14.46
C ASP A 205 4.86 -12.06 -14.85
N VAL A 206 3.82 -12.16 -15.68
CA VAL A 206 3.28 -13.44 -16.16
C VAL A 206 3.89 -13.74 -17.52
N THR A 207 4.92 -14.60 -17.54
CA THR A 207 5.56 -15.08 -18.78
C THR A 207 4.84 -16.25 -19.43
N ASP A 208 3.93 -16.91 -18.70
CA ASP A 208 3.13 -18.03 -19.20
C ASP A 208 1.73 -17.53 -19.54
N HIS A 209 1.48 -17.24 -20.82
CA HIS A 209 0.15 -16.94 -21.35
C HIS A 209 -0.74 -18.20 -21.47
N THR A 210 -0.57 -19.17 -20.57
CA THR A 210 -1.32 -20.41 -20.62
C THR A 210 -2.75 -20.19 -20.10
N SER A 211 -3.64 -19.98 -21.08
CA SER A 211 -5.02 -20.48 -21.16
C SER A 211 -6.21 -19.67 -20.66
N SER A 212 -6.08 -18.42 -20.22
CA SER A 212 -7.27 -17.58 -19.97
C SER A 212 -7.37 -16.41 -20.94
N LEU A 213 -8.47 -16.34 -21.69
CA LEU A 213 -8.82 -15.15 -22.47
C LEU A 213 -9.35 -14.01 -21.59
N VAL A 214 -9.84 -14.32 -20.39
CA VAL A 214 -10.46 -13.37 -19.47
C VAL A 214 -10.06 -13.70 -18.03
N THR A 215 -9.32 -12.79 -17.39
CA THR A 215 -8.75 -13.02 -16.04
C THR A 215 -9.73 -12.67 -14.93
N GLY A 216 -10.58 -11.66 -15.13
CA GLY A 216 -11.59 -11.27 -14.16
C GLY A 216 -12.60 -10.28 -14.70
N LEU A 217 -13.61 -10.01 -13.89
CA LEU A 217 -14.66 -9.03 -14.15
C LEU A 217 -14.77 -8.10 -12.95
N ALA A 218 -14.58 -6.81 -13.18
CA ALA A 218 -14.77 -5.75 -12.20
C ALA A 218 -16.02 -4.93 -12.54
N VAL A 219 -16.66 -4.38 -11.51
CA VAL A 219 -17.88 -3.58 -11.65
C VAL A 219 -17.69 -2.28 -10.91
N VAL A 220 -17.71 -1.17 -11.63
CA VAL A 220 -17.81 0.17 -11.05
C VAL A 220 -19.30 0.53 -10.96
N ARG A 221 -19.73 0.89 -9.76
CA ARG A 221 -21.05 1.48 -9.51
C ARG A 221 -20.87 2.99 -9.41
N GLU A 222 -21.91 3.76 -9.70
CA GLU A 222 -21.92 5.23 -9.59
C GLU A 222 -21.13 5.98 -10.67
N GLU A 223 -21.20 5.48 -11.92
CA GLU A 223 -20.69 6.18 -13.10
C GLU A 223 -21.74 7.13 -13.70
N ALA A 224 -21.29 8.28 -14.21
CA ALA A 224 -22.12 9.24 -14.94
C ALA A 224 -21.55 9.48 -16.35
N ARG A 225 -22.38 9.24 -17.38
CA ARG A 225 -21.98 9.45 -18.78
C ARG A 225 -22.37 10.85 -19.25
N VAL A 226 -21.37 11.65 -19.63
CA VAL A 226 -21.56 12.94 -20.31
C VAL A 226 -21.21 12.79 -21.79
N GLY A 227 -22.12 13.18 -22.68
CA GLY A 227 -21.91 13.15 -24.13
C GLY A 227 -22.04 14.53 -24.73
N LEU A 228 -21.04 14.96 -25.49
CA LEU A 228 -21.12 16.17 -26.31
C LEU A 228 -21.54 15.76 -27.72
N VAL A 229 -22.67 16.26 -28.21
CA VAL A 229 -23.27 15.89 -29.49
C VAL A 229 -23.32 17.11 -30.40
N GLY A 230 -23.08 16.91 -31.70
CA GLY A 230 -23.16 17.99 -32.70
C GLY A 230 -21.94 18.93 -32.71
N LEU A 231 -20.79 18.47 -32.24
CA LEU A 231 -19.55 19.23 -32.34
C LEU A 231 -19.02 19.23 -33.78
N PRO A 232 -18.43 20.33 -34.26
CA PRO A 232 -17.72 20.36 -35.54
C PRO A 232 -16.49 19.45 -35.50
N ASP A 233 -16.31 18.63 -36.55
CA ASP A 233 -15.11 17.81 -36.75
C ASP A 233 -13.96 18.68 -37.29
N ARG A 234 -13.36 19.47 -36.41
CA ARG A 234 -12.18 20.29 -36.68
C ARG A 234 -11.23 20.25 -35.49
N PRO A 235 -9.91 20.30 -35.70
CA PRO A 235 -8.97 20.43 -34.59
C PRO A 235 -9.24 21.72 -33.82
N GLY A 236 -9.40 21.62 -32.49
CA GLY A 236 -9.41 22.73 -31.52
C GLY A 236 -10.20 23.97 -31.91
#